data_AF-A0A1V9Y944-F1
#
_entry.id   AF-A0A1V9Y944-F1
#
_cell.length_a   1.000
_cell.length_b   1.000
_cell.length_c   1.000
_cell.angle_alpha   90.00
_cell.angle_beta   90.00
_cell.angle_gamma   90.00
#
_symmetry.space_group_name_H-M   'P 1'
#
loop_
_entity.id
_entity.type
_entity.pdbx_description
1 polymer ?
#
loop_
_entity_poly.entity_id
_entity_poly.type
_entity_poly.pdbx_seq_one_letter_code
_entity_poly.pdbx_strand_id
1 'polypeptide(L)'
;MATGQLAMSSMVYVDFLPNCNYGDFIQAREATQQLRTLLRDFRSMLSSETWSGFGVYRSKMEMIVHLVVNDALGGRVPGFKAVYGYLDDLSRELRNSNDEAGKTFLRSVRWGIDGFQMFKNMDTHAQTGPSLANHVALVECVKRHWNTVAYVQMETIVCCLEWLHGSLSRLQPSDGRGASPQRQPAFTPQVQSSLPTSPHPSATMTRTPGASPWSPPPAGGSSQASWRVPTSPPMLSDQAKTGSPTKTPAPVATTTSSVNPSPVIKAAELKKLTTAVLKELRRRKELNLRPRHYAKCRNETWCRSETCNYAHGNENMKIVGVARAIAKGGIWKSSPCDKLPNCPYGAWCDFVHEDDNKEAILWIKTAARDIVDHTYVAENGLSVEFTSGDTVTILQ
;
A
#
# COMPACT_ATOMS: atom_id res chain seq x y z
N MET A 1 -17.40 -31.94 -30.72
CA MET A 1 -16.71 -31.77 -29.42
C MET A 1 -16.99 -30.35 -28.94
N ALA A 2 -17.38 -30.13 -27.69
CA ALA A 2 -17.70 -28.79 -27.20
C ALA A 2 -16.43 -28.08 -26.70
N THR A 3 -16.14 -26.90 -27.24
CA THR A 3 -15.07 -26.04 -26.73
C THR A 3 -15.52 -25.40 -25.43
N GLY A 4 -15.04 -25.93 -24.30
CA GLY A 4 -15.29 -25.38 -22.97
C GLY A 4 -14.63 -24.00 -22.82
N GLN A 5 -15.37 -22.95 -23.14
CA GLN A 5 -14.93 -21.56 -23.00
C GLN A 5 -14.90 -21.22 -21.50
N LEU A 6 -13.74 -21.45 -20.87
CA LEU A 6 -13.49 -21.08 -19.48
C LEU A 6 -13.75 -19.58 -19.31
N ALA A 7 -14.81 -19.24 -18.57
CA ALA A 7 -15.11 -17.86 -18.23
C ALA A 7 -13.92 -17.26 -17.49
N MET A 8 -13.24 -16.28 -18.11
CA MET A 8 -12.13 -15.62 -17.45
C MET A 8 -12.65 -14.91 -16.19
N SER A 9 -11.94 -15.15 -15.08
CA SER A 9 -12.35 -14.68 -13.76
C SER A 9 -12.61 -13.18 -13.76
N SER A 10 -13.62 -12.76 -12.99
CA SER A 10 -13.95 -11.35 -12.73
C SER A 10 -12.66 -10.56 -12.51
N MET A 11 -12.36 -9.61 -13.41
CA MET A 11 -11.12 -8.87 -13.36
C MET A 11 -11.16 -7.93 -12.14
N VAL A 12 -10.40 -8.30 -11.11
CA VAL A 12 -10.21 -7.49 -9.92
C VAL A 12 -9.78 -6.08 -10.34
N TYR A 13 -10.46 -5.07 -9.81
CA TYR A 13 -10.14 -3.66 -10.04
C TYR A 13 -8.75 -3.38 -9.43
N VAL A 14 -7.70 -3.50 -10.24
CA VAL A 14 -6.34 -3.15 -9.85
C VAL A 14 -6.25 -1.62 -9.71
N ASP A 15 -5.76 -1.15 -8.57
CA ASP A 15 -5.38 0.25 -8.33
C ASP A 15 -4.00 0.23 -7.66
N PHE A 16 -2.97 0.71 -8.38
CA PHE A 16 -1.59 0.73 -7.90
C PHE A 16 -1.30 1.91 -6.96
N LEU A 17 -2.13 2.96 -7.00
CA LEU A 17 -1.87 4.20 -6.28
C LEU A 17 -1.88 4.08 -4.74
N PRO A 18 -2.74 3.26 -4.10
CA PRO A 18 -2.66 3.01 -2.67
C PRO A 18 -1.30 2.46 -2.22
N ASN A 19 -0.66 1.66 -3.07
CA ASN A 19 0.56 0.92 -2.74
C ASN A 19 1.83 1.78 -2.83
N CYS A 20 1.76 2.95 -3.50
CA CYS A 20 2.82 3.96 -3.53
C CYS A 20 2.38 5.30 -2.92
N ASN A 21 1.50 5.28 -1.91
CA ASN A 21 1.03 6.48 -1.20
C ASN A 21 0.59 7.62 -2.15
N TYR A 22 -0.12 7.28 -3.22
CA TYR A 22 -0.62 8.16 -4.29
C TYR A 22 0.43 8.98 -5.06
N GLY A 23 1.72 8.72 -4.83
CA GLY A 23 2.84 9.53 -5.30
C GLY A 23 3.12 10.75 -4.43
N ASP A 24 2.52 10.85 -3.24
CA ASP A 24 2.56 12.06 -2.40
C ASP A 24 3.92 12.27 -1.69
N PHE A 25 4.85 11.32 -1.87
CA PHE A 25 6.27 11.45 -1.50
C PHE A 25 7.09 12.25 -2.53
N ILE A 26 6.58 12.43 -3.76
CA ILE A 26 7.21 13.18 -4.85
C ILE A 26 7.06 14.68 -4.58
N GLN A 27 8.13 15.45 -4.77
CA GLN A 27 8.14 16.88 -4.45
C GLN A 27 7.53 17.74 -5.57
N ALA A 28 7.78 17.41 -6.84
CA ALA A 28 7.23 18.17 -7.97
C ALA A 28 5.79 17.73 -8.33
N ARG A 29 4.80 18.63 -8.17
CA ARG A 29 3.38 18.40 -8.52
C ARG A 29 3.20 17.81 -9.93
N GLU A 30 3.99 18.26 -10.90
CA GLU A 30 3.98 17.73 -12.27
C GLU A 30 4.43 16.27 -12.34
N ALA A 31 5.50 15.89 -11.62
CA ALA A 31 5.96 14.52 -11.54
C ALA A 31 4.94 13.64 -10.78
N THR A 32 4.33 14.13 -9.69
CA THR A 32 3.25 13.42 -8.99
C THR A 32 2.09 13.11 -9.94
N GLN A 33 1.65 14.09 -10.75
CA GLN A 33 0.56 13.89 -11.70
C GLN A 33 0.97 13.02 -12.90
N GLN A 34 2.22 13.08 -13.35
CA GLN A 34 2.75 12.16 -14.35
C GLN A 34 2.78 10.72 -13.82
N LEU A 35 3.23 10.46 -12.59
CA LEU A 35 3.17 9.13 -11.96
C LEU A 35 1.72 8.64 -11.85
N ARG A 36 0.83 9.49 -11.33
CA ARG A 36 -0.61 9.20 -11.24
C ARG A 36 -1.23 8.87 -12.60
N THR A 37 -0.73 9.47 -13.68
CA THR A 37 -1.16 9.17 -15.06
C THR A 37 -0.56 7.85 -15.56
N LEU A 38 0.75 7.64 -15.43
CA LEU A 38 1.44 6.42 -15.89
C LEU A 38 0.92 5.14 -15.22
N LEU A 39 0.54 5.21 -13.93
CA LEU A 39 -0.07 4.07 -13.23
C LEU A 39 -1.50 3.78 -13.71
N ARG A 40 -2.28 4.82 -14.04
CA ARG A 40 -3.61 4.66 -14.66
C ARG A 40 -3.51 4.11 -16.09
N ASP A 41 -2.55 4.60 -16.89
CA ASP A 41 -2.22 4.08 -18.23
C ASP A 41 -1.85 2.60 -18.18
N PHE A 42 -0.90 2.24 -17.31
CA PHE A 42 -0.41 0.87 -17.21
C PHE A 42 -1.53 -0.08 -16.76
N ARG A 43 -2.33 0.34 -15.78
CA ARG A 43 -3.54 -0.38 -15.37
C ARG A 43 -4.55 -0.52 -16.52
N SER A 44 -4.81 0.54 -17.30
CA SER A 44 -5.68 0.48 -18.48
C SER A 44 -5.17 -0.56 -19.49
N MET A 45 -3.84 -0.61 -19.69
CA MET A 45 -3.18 -1.62 -20.52
C MET A 45 -3.32 -3.05 -19.95
N LEU A 46 -3.30 -3.24 -18.63
CA LEU A 46 -3.60 -4.55 -18.01
C LEU A 46 -5.06 -4.99 -18.21
N SER A 47 -5.98 -4.03 -18.28
CA SER A 47 -7.40 -4.25 -18.56
C SER A 47 -7.72 -4.43 -20.06
N SER A 48 -6.73 -4.34 -20.94
CA SER A 48 -6.90 -4.74 -22.35
C SER A 48 -6.84 -6.25 -22.49
N GLU A 49 -7.66 -6.81 -23.38
CA GLU A 49 -7.52 -8.20 -23.83
C GLU A 49 -6.31 -8.37 -24.79
N THR A 50 -5.77 -7.26 -25.32
CA THR A 50 -4.67 -7.28 -26.31
C THR A 50 -3.29 -7.31 -25.66
N TRP A 51 -2.49 -8.32 -26.04
CA TRP A 51 -1.08 -8.43 -25.69
C TRP A 51 -0.27 -7.31 -26.39
N SER A 52 0.30 -6.39 -25.61
CA SER A 52 1.08 -5.26 -26.14
C SER A 52 2.58 -5.55 -26.31
N GLY A 53 3.05 -6.76 -25.99
CA GLY A 53 4.45 -7.18 -26.13
C GLY A 53 5.37 -6.74 -24.97
N PHE A 54 6.33 -7.61 -24.61
CA PHE A 54 7.24 -7.44 -23.46
C PHE A 54 7.91 -6.05 -23.36
N GLY A 55 8.29 -5.47 -24.50
CA GLY A 55 8.94 -4.16 -24.55
C GLY A 55 8.07 -3.00 -24.08
N VAL A 56 6.75 -3.07 -24.25
CA VAL A 56 5.82 -1.99 -23.87
C VAL A 56 5.61 -1.96 -22.36
N TYR A 57 5.37 -3.12 -21.74
CA TYR A 57 5.21 -3.22 -20.28
C TYR A 57 6.51 -2.86 -19.56
N ARG A 58 7.67 -3.35 -20.04
CA ARG A 58 8.99 -2.93 -19.55
C ARG A 58 9.13 -1.40 -19.63
N SER A 59 8.91 -0.80 -20.80
CA SER A 59 9.06 0.65 -21.00
C SER A 59 8.20 1.47 -20.02
N LYS A 60 6.94 1.09 -19.76
CA LYS A 60 6.10 1.78 -18.77
C LYS A 60 6.60 1.61 -17.33
N MET A 61 7.08 0.43 -16.93
CA MET A 61 7.73 0.23 -15.62
C MET A 61 9.00 1.08 -15.48
N GLU A 62 9.81 1.15 -16.53
CA GLU A 62 11.02 1.96 -16.59
C GLU A 62 10.70 3.45 -16.48
N MET A 63 9.69 3.96 -17.18
CA MET A 63 9.22 5.35 -17.03
C MET A 63 8.80 5.68 -15.59
N ILE A 64 8.04 4.79 -14.94
CA ILE A 64 7.57 4.97 -13.56
C ILE A 64 8.73 5.04 -12.57
N VAL A 65 9.72 4.15 -12.69
CA VAL A 65 10.90 4.19 -11.81
C VAL A 65 11.81 5.36 -12.14
N HIS A 66 12.05 5.71 -13.42
CA HIS A 66 12.86 6.89 -13.78
C HIS A 66 12.26 8.18 -13.24
N LEU A 67 10.94 8.37 -13.34
CA LEU A 67 10.26 9.54 -12.79
C LEU A 67 10.54 9.69 -11.29
N VAL A 68 10.35 8.63 -10.51
CA VAL A 68 10.58 8.63 -9.05
C VAL A 68 12.06 8.87 -8.70
N VAL A 69 12.97 8.22 -9.42
CA VAL A 69 14.43 8.38 -9.24
C VAL A 69 14.89 9.78 -9.68
N ASN A 70 14.24 10.39 -10.66
CA ASN A 70 14.55 11.73 -11.14
C ASN A 70 14.11 12.82 -10.15
N ASP A 71 12.91 12.73 -9.59
CA ASP A 71 12.44 13.66 -8.53
C ASP A 71 13.32 13.57 -7.28
N ALA A 72 13.60 12.34 -6.80
CA ALA A 72 14.48 12.08 -5.65
C ALA A 72 15.93 12.59 -5.83
N LEU A 73 16.33 12.89 -7.06
CA LEU A 73 17.66 13.40 -7.42
C LEU A 73 17.63 14.81 -8.03
N GLY A 74 16.54 15.55 -7.81
CA GLY A 74 16.42 16.97 -8.17
C GLY A 74 16.33 17.26 -9.67
N GLY A 75 15.73 16.35 -10.44
CA GLY A 75 15.47 16.51 -11.88
C GLY A 75 16.67 16.25 -12.80
N ARG A 76 17.78 15.69 -12.27
CA ARG A 76 19.09 15.61 -12.96
C ARG A 76 19.37 14.30 -13.72
N VAL A 77 18.40 13.38 -13.83
CA VAL A 77 18.62 12.02 -14.35
C VAL A 77 18.28 11.96 -15.86
N PRO A 78 19.28 11.86 -16.77
CA PRO A 78 19.09 12.07 -18.22
C PRO A 78 18.35 10.94 -18.96
N GLY A 79 17.85 9.92 -18.25
CA GLY A 79 17.05 8.84 -18.80
C GLY A 79 17.29 7.51 -18.08
N PHE A 80 16.52 6.47 -18.44
CA PHE A 80 16.50 5.21 -17.68
C PHE A 80 17.87 4.52 -17.53
N LYS A 81 18.76 4.62 -18.53
CA LYS A 81 20.11 4.03 -18.43
C LYS A 81 20.92 4.57 -17.24
N ALA A 82 20.71 5.83 -16.85
CA ALA A 82 21.38 6.42 -15.69
C ALA A 82 20.81 5.93 -14.35
N VAL A 83 19.54 5.50 -14.31
CA VAL A 83 18.88 4.97 -13.11
C VAL A 83 19.65 3.79 -12.52
N TYR A 84 20.10 2.86 -13.36
CA TYR A 84 20.90 1.71 -12.90
C TYR A 84 22.16 2.11 -12.10
N GLY A 85 22.84 3.20 -12.49
CA GLY A 85 23.99 3.73 -11.74
C GLY A 85 23.62 4.15 -10.33
N TYR A 86 22.56 4.96 -10.18
CA TYR A 86 22.06 5.37 -8.87
C TYR A 86 21.53 4.19 -8.03
N LEU A 87 20.95 3.17 -8.67
CA LEU A 87 20.55 1.93 -8.00
C LEU A 87 21.77 1.09 -7.56
N ASP A 88 22.90 1.12 -8.29
CA ASP A 88 24.15 0.46 -7.92
C ASP A 88 24.93 1.20 -6.82
N ASP A 89 24.87 2.54 -6.81
CA ASP A 89 25.37 3.38 -5.72
C ASP A 89 24.57 3.13 -4.43
N LEU A 90 23.23 3.12 -4.50
CA LEU A 90 22.37 2.72 -3.39
C LEU A 90 22.64 1.27 -2.94
N SER A 91 22.87 0.35 -3.87
CA SER A 91 23.29 -1.03 -3.56
C SER A 91 24.63 -1.08 -2.82
N ARG A 92 25.58 -0.21 -3.16
CA ARG A 92 26.88 -0.11 -2.45
C ARG A 92 26.65 0.41 -1.02
N GLU A 93 25.87 1.46 -0.84
CA GLU A 93 25.65 2.01 0.49
C GLU A 93 24.87 1.07 1.42
N LEU A 94 23.82 0.41 0.92
CA LEU A 94 23.08 -0.60 1.68
C LEU A 94 23.96 -1.80 2.09
N ARG A 95 25.01 -2.11 1.31
CA ARG A 95 26.04 -3.09 1.69
C ARG A 95 26.95 -2.57 2.80
N ASN A 96 27.38 -1.31 2.73
CA ASN A 96 28.20 -0.68 3.76
C ASN A 96 27.47 -0.60 5.12
N SER A 97 26.17 -0.27 5.10
CA SER A 97 25.34 -0.09 6.30
C SER A 97 24.73 -1.38 6.86
N ASN A 98 24.87 -2.51 6.15
CA ASN A 98 24.24 -3.80 6.44
C ASN A 98 22.70 -3.80 6.50
N ASP A 99 22.03 -2.88 5.80
CA ASP A 99 20.56 -2.85 5.71
C ASP A 99 20.00 -3.97 4.79
N GLU A 100 19.72 -5.14 5.36
CA GLU A 100 19.08 -6.27 4.66
C GLU A 100 17.65 -5.99 4.20
N ALA A 101 16.92 -5.09 4.86
CA ALA A 101 15.58 -4.70 4.45
C ALA A 101 15.65 -3.87 3.15
N GLY A 102 16.48 -2.82 3.14
CA GLY A 102 16.75 -2.01 1.96
C GLY A 102 17.36 -2.81 0.80
N LYS A 103 18.29 -3.74 1.07
CA LYS A 103 18.78 -4.69 0.04
C LYS A 103 17.65 -5.50 -0.59
N THR A 104 16.63 -5.85 0.19
CA THR A 104 15.47 -6.62 -0.28
C THR A 104 14.52 -5.75 -1.11
N PHE A 105 14.16 -4.54 -0.65
CA PHE A 105 13.36 -3.58 -1.46
C PHE A 105 14.06 -3.25 -2.80
N LEU A 106 15.38 -3.02 -2.79
CA LEU A 106 16.14 -2.75 -4.01
C LEU A 106 16.16 -3.94 -4.97
N ARG A 107 16.22 -5.19 -4.46
CA ARG A 107 16.13 -6.41 -5.26
C ARG A 107 14.74 -6.56 -5.89
N SER A 108 13.68 -6.24 -5.15
CA SER A 108 12.29 -6.22 -5.64
C SER A 108 12.09 -5.23 -6.79
N VAL A 109 12.59 -3.99 -6.66
CA VAL A 109 12.55 -2.98 -7.74
C VAL A 109 13.26 -3.48 -9.00
N ARG A 110 14.50 -4.00 -8.87
CA ARG A 110 15.26 -4.55 -10.01
C ARG A 110 14.54 -5.73 -10.67
N TRP A 111 13.98 -6.65 -9.89
CA TRP A 111 13.23 -7.80 -10.42
C TRP A 111 12.00 -7.37 -11.24
N GLY A 112 11.27 -6.34 -10.80
CA GLY A 112 10.15 -5.79 -11.57
C GLY A 112 10.58 -5.23 -12.92
N ILE A 113 11.66 -4.43 -12.95
CA ILE A 113 12.23 -3.81 -14.16
C ILE A 113 12.77 -4.88 -15.12
N ASP A 114 13.70 -5.72 -14.65
CA ASP A 114 14.46 -6.65 -15.48
C ASP A 114 13.65 -7.91 -15.82
N GLY A 115 12.58 -8.20 -15.07
CA GLY A 115 11.74 -9.39 -15.24
C GLY A 115 11.13 -9.51 -16.65
N PHE A 116 10.67 -8.40 -17.24
CA PHE A 116 10.23 -8.42 -18.64
C PHE A 116 11.36 -8.40 -19.66
N GLN A 117 12.56 -7.94 -19.29
CA GLN A 117 13.72 -8.08 -20.17
C GLN A 117 14.18 -9.54 -20.28
N MET A 118 14.07 -10.32 -19.20
CA MET A 118 14.32 -11.77 -19.25
C MET A 118 13.42 -12.47 -20.26
N PHE A 119 12.09 -12.22 -20.21
CA PHE A 119 11.16 -12.84 -21.15
C PHE A 119 11.32 -12.31 -22.58
N LYS A 120 11.62 -11.01 -22.77
CA LYS A 120 11.98 -10.46 -24.08
C LYS A 120 13.23 -11.13 -24.67
N ASN A 121 14.26 -11.38 -23.86
CA ASN A 121 15.46 -12.09 -24.30
C ASN A 121 15.13 -13.53 -24.72
N MET A 122 14.31 -14.25 -23.94
CA MET A 122 13.88 -15.62 -24.29
C MET A 122 13.03 -15.66 -25.57
N ASP A 123 12.17 -14.67 -25.80
CA ASP A 123 11.36 -14.55 -27.02
C ASP A 123 12.21 -14.18 -28.26
N THR A 124 13.29 -13.39 -28.07
CA THR A 124 14.20 -12.95 -29.13
C THR A 124 15.25 -14.01 -29.48
N HIS A 125 15.68 -14.83 -28.51
CA HIS A 125 16.74 -15.84 -28.66
C HIS A 125 16.18 -17.27 -28.81
N ALA A 126 15.06 -17.40 -29.52
CA ALA A 126 14.37 -18.66 -29.79
C ALA A 126 15.24 -19.64 -30.61
N GLN A 127 16.06 -20.42 -29.89
CA GLN A 127 16.97 -21.49 -30.34
C GLN A 127 18.01 -21.13 -31.41
N THR A 128 19.25 -20.93 -30.96
CA THR A 128 20.48 -21.05 -31.79
C THR A 128 21.51 -22.00 -31.17
N GLY A 129 21.07 -23.18 -30.69
CA GLY A 129 22.00 -24.23 -30.26
C GLY A 129 21.33 -25.51 -29.73
N PRO A 130 21.86 -26.71 -30.03
CA PRO A 130 21.30 -28.00 -29.59
C PRO A 130 21.53 -28.32 -28.10
N SER A 131 22.30 -27.49 -27.39
CA SER A 131 22.65 -27.66 -25.96
C SER A 131 21.79 -26.83 -25.01
N LEU A 132 20.87 -25.99 -25.51
CA LEU A 132 20.03 -25.10 -24.70
C LEU A 132 18.65 -25.71 -24.44
N ALA A 133 18.18 -25.59 -23.19
CA ALA A 133 16.84 -26.03 -22.81
C ALA A 133 15.74 -25.28 -23.60
N ASN A 134 14.71 -26.02 -24.02
CA ASN A 134 13.61 -25.46 -24.81
C ASN A 134 12.71 -24.54 -23.95
N HIS A 135 12.94 -23.24 -24.06
CA HIS A 135 12.22 -22.19 -23.35
C HIS A 135 10.92 -21.74 -24.04
N VAL A 136 10.59 -22.23 -25.24
CA VAL A 136 9.39 -21.80 -25.99
C VAL A 136 8.11 -22.03 -25.18
N ALA A 137 7.99 -23.18 -24.50
CA ALA A 137 6.83 -23.47 -23.65
C ALA A 137 6.69 -22.50 -22.46
N LEU A 138 7.81 -21.99 -21.92
CA LEU A 138 7.80 -20.97 -20.87
C LEU A 138 7.38 -19.60 -21.43
N VAL A 139 7.95 -19.20 -22.57
CA VAL A 139 7.61 -17.93 -23.24
C VAL A 139 6.12 -17.89 -23.62
N GLU A 140 5.58 -18.96 -24.22
CA GLU A 140 4.16 -19.05 -24.57
C GLU A 140 3.23 -19.15 -23.35
N CYS A 141 3.70 -19.71 -22.23
CA CYS A 141 2.98 -19.64 -20.96
C CYS A 141 2.91 -18.20 -20.44
N VAL A 142 4.02 -17.47 -20.47
CA VAL A 142 4.09 -16.07 -20.03
C VAL A 142 3.28 -15.15 -20.97
N LYS A 143 3.32 -15.36 -22.29
CA LYS A 143 2.45 -14.66 -23.25
C LYS A 143 0.96 -14.95 -23.03
N ARG A 144 0.59 -16.10 -22.45
CA ARG A 144 -0.81 -16.42 -22.09
C ARG A 144 -1.25 -15.78 -20.78
N HIS A 145 -0.35 -15.67 -19.80
CA HIS A 145 -0.63 -15.15 -18.45
C HIS A 145 -0.01 -13.76 -18.21
N TRP A 146 0.18 -13.00 -19.28
CA TRP A 146 0.99 -11.79 -19.30
C TRP A 146 0.51 -10.71 -18.34
N ASN A 147 -0.82 -10.54 -18.22
CA ASN A 147 -1.44 -9.52 -17.38
C ASN A 147 -1.17 -9.76 -15.89
N THR A 148 -1.07 -11.03 -15.50
CA THR A 148 -0.77 -11.46 -14.13
C THR A 148 0.71 -11.23 -13.80
N VAL A 149 1.60 -11.54 -14.74
CA VAL A 149 3.05 -11.26 -14.60
C VAL A 149 3.30 -9.74 -14.54
N ALA A 150 2.68 -8.98 -15.44
CA ALA A 150 2.76 -7.53 -15.49
C ALA A 150 2.20 -6.86 -14.22
N TYR A 151 1.07 -7.36 -13.70
CA TYR A 151 0.51 -6.93 -12.43
C TYR A 151 1.49 -7.15 -11.27
N VAL A 152 1.96 -8.39 -11.05
CA VAL A 152 2.83 -8.71 -9.91
C VAL A 152 4.16 -7.94 -9.98
N GLN A 153 4.73 -7.75 -11.17
CA GLN A 153 5.95 -6.95 -11.35
C GLN A 153 5.72 -5.46 -11.05
N MET A 154 4.61 -4.87 -11.53
CA MET A 154 4.27 -3.49 -11.20
C MET A 154 3.94 -3.31 -9.72
N GLU A 155 3.16 -4.22 -9.13
CA GLU A 155 2.81 -4.23 -7.71
C GLU A 155 4.07 -4.27 -6.82
N THR A 156 5.04 -5.11 -7.21
CA THR A 156 6.35 -5.22 -6.56
C THR A 156 7.17 -3.92 -6.68
N ILE A 157 7.07 -3.19 -7.80
CA ILE A 157 7.70 -1.88 -7.96
C ILE A 157 7.01 -0.84 -7.07
N VAL A 158 5.68 -0.67 -7.15
CA VAL A 158 4.97 0.44 -6.51
C VAL A 158 5.06 0.41 -4.99
N CYS A 159 4.98 -0.77 -4.38
CA CYS A 159 5.22 -1.01 -2.95
C CYS A 159 6.62 -0.58 -2.47
N CYS A 160 7.59 -0.37 -3.38
CA CYS A 160 8.95 0.04 -3.07
C CYS A 160 9.24 1.52 -3.40
N LEU A 161 8.38 2.25 -4.11
CA LEU A 161 8.72 3.56 -4.68
C LEU A 161 8.95 4.65 -3.62
N GLU A 162 8.13 4.69 -2.57
CA GLU A 162 8.28 5.66 -1.46
C GLU A 162 9.58 5.44 -0.68
N TRP A 163 9.91 4.17 -0.39
CA TRP A 163 11.19 3.79 0.21
C TRP A 163 12.38 4.15 -0.70
N LEU A 164 12.26 3.91 -2.01
CA LEU A 164 13.31 4.16 -3.00
C LEU A 164 13.60 5.67 -3.11
N HIS A 165 12.55 6.48 -3.24
CA HIS A 165 12.64 7.94 -3.30
C HIS A 165 13.31 8.52 -2.05
N GLY A 166 12.80 8.17 -0.87
CA GLY A 166 13.36 8.64 0.39
C GLY A 166 14.80 8.18 0.60
N SER A 167 15.20 7.01 0.07
CA SER A 167 16.56 6.49 0.20
C SER A 167 17.54 7.16 -0.76
N LEU A 168 17.14 7.46 -2.00
CA LEU A 168 17.94 8.23 -2.95
C LEU A 168 18.08 9.70 -2.53
N SER A 169 17.02 10.30 -2.00
CA SER A 169 17.05 11.67 -1.46
C SER A 169 18.06 11.83 -0.30
N ARG A 170 18.31 10.76 0.47
CA ARG A 170 19.34 10.73 1.54
C ARG A 170 20.77 10.51 1.02
N LEU A 171 20.96 10.09 -0.23
CA LEU A 171 22.27 9.93 -0.87
C LEU A 171 22.77 11.21 -1.57
N GLN A 172 21.90 12.21 -1.74
CA GLN A 172 22.33 13.53 -2.18
C GLN A 172 23.33 14.10 -1.16
N PRO A 173 24.57 14.45 -1.55
CA PRO A 173 25.45 15.22 -0.68
C PRO A 173 24.76 16.55 -0.36
N SER A 174 24.84 17.00 0.89
CA SER A 174 24.12 18.19 1.34
C SER A 174 24.73 19.48 0.77
N ASP A 175 24.30 19.87 -0.43
CA ASP A 175 24.73 21.04 -1.21
C ASP A 175 24.38 22.40 -0.55
N GLY A 176 24.91 22.64 0.66
CA GLY A 176 25.10 23.96 1.28
C GLY A 176 23.86 24.82 1.58
N ARG A 177 22.64 24.36 1.30
CA ARG A 177 21.39 25.10 1.51
C ARG A 177 20.48 24.33 2.46
N GLY A 178 20.23 24.93 3.62
CA GLY A 178 19.59 24.24 4.74
C GLY A 178 18.11 23.95 4.52
N ALA A 179 17.74 22.69 4.72
CA ALA A 179 16.43 22.28 5.19
C ALA A 179 16.62 21.48 6.49
N SER A 180 15.80 21.76 7.50
CA SER A 180 15.92 21.16 8.84
C SER A 180 15.72 19.63 8.81
N PRO A 181 16.33 18.86 9.75
CA PRO A 181 16.26 17.40 9.73
C PRO A 181 14.83 16.90 9.84
N GLN A 182 14.33 16.29 8.76
CA GLN A 182 13.00 15.70 8.72
C GLN A 182 12.92 14.47 9.64
N ARG A 183 11.88 14.45 10.47
CA ARG A 183 11.72 13.59 11.64
C ARG A 183 11.72 12.09 11.30
N GLN A 184 12.78 11.37 11.64
CA GLN A 184 12.74 9.91 11.69
C GLN A 184 11.75 9.43 12.78
N PRO A 185 10.98 8.36 12.54
CA PRO A 185 10.25 7.66 13.59
C PRO A 185 11.22 6.78 14.39
N ALA A 186 11.88 7.37 15.39
CA ALA A 186 12.81 6.66 16.27
C ALA A 186 12.08 5.63 17.16
N PHE A 187 12.20 4.34 16.82
CA PHE A 187 11.74 3.24 17.66
C PHE A 187 12.75 2.97 18.80
N THR A 188 12.58 3.70 19.91
CA THR A 188 13.29 3.41 21.18
C THR A 188 12.30 3.40 22.34
N PRO A 189 12.11 2.28 23.05
CA PRO A 189 11.15 2.16 24.15
C PRO A 189 11.70 2.79 25.45
N GLN A 190 11.64 4.11 25.57
CA GLN A 190 12.06 4.81 26.78
C GLN A 190 10.97 4.72 27.87
N VAL A 191 11.09 3.71 28.74
CA VAL A 191 10.26 3.58 29.94
C VAL A 191 10.68 4.65 30.95
N GLN A 192 9.90 5.73 31.06
CA GLN A 192 9.97 6.66 32.18
C GLN A 192 8.57 6.86 32.78
N SER A 193 8.41 6.35 34.01
CA SER A 193 7.22 6.52 34.83
C SER A 193 7.59 7.35 36.05
N SER A 194 6.93 8.50 36.24
CA SER A 194 7.04 9.31 37.46
C SER A 194 5.85 10.26 37.59
N LEU A 195 4.91 9.92 38.47
CA LEU A 195 3.96 10.86 39.08
C LEU A 195 4.54 11.38 40.42
N PRO A 196 3.99 12.46 41.02
CA PRO A 196 4.74 13.29 41.95
C PRO A 196 4.69 12.86 43.43
N THR A 197 5.86 12.97 44.06
CA THR A 197 6.16 13.55 45.39
C THR A 197 5.15 13.42 46.55
N SER A 198 5.58 12.75 47.63
CA SER A 198 5.39 13.23 49.02
C SER A 198 6.48 12.65 49.96
N PRO A 199 6.92 13.37 51.02
CA PRO A 199 8.09 12.97 51.84
C PRO A 199 7.76 12.62 53.30
N HIS A 200 8.49 11.65 53.89
CA HIS A 200 9.14 11.65 55.23
C HIS A 200 9.82 10.28 55.49
N PRO A 201 10.66 10.06 56.55
CA PRO A 201 11.95 9.37 56.34
C PRO A 201 12.23 8.21 57.31
N SER A 202 13.51 7.79 57.33
CA SER A 202 14.19 7.02 58.38
C SER A 202 13.96 5.49 58.43
N ALA A 203 14.95 4.75 57.94
CA ALA A 203 15.63 3.71 58.74
C ALA A 203 17.03 3.40 58.17
N THR A 204 18.03 3.26 59.04
CA THR A 204 19.38 2.80 58.69
C THR A 204 19.47 1.28 58.88
N MET A 205 20.22 0.60 57.99
CA MET A 205 21.03 -0.63 58.19
C MET A 205 21.35 -1.19 56.79
N THR A 206 22.42 -1.89 56.42
CA THR A 206 23.76 -2.24 56.96
C THR A 206 24.22 -3.41 56.07
N ARG A 207 25.40 -3.33 55.42
CA ARG A 207 26.35 -4.45 55.09
C ARG A 207 25.78 -5.76 54.46
N THR A 208 26.35 -6.40 53.43
CA THR A 208 27.76 -6.73 53.13
C THR A 208 27.82 -7.32 51.70
N PRO A 209 28.91 -7.20 50.91
CA PRO A 209 28.94 -7.70 49.52
C PRO A 209 29.26 -9.20 49.41
N GLY A 210 28.92 -9.79 48.25
CA GLY A 210 29.40 -11.10 47.80
C GLY A 210 29.82 -11.03 46.34
N ALA A 211 31.06 -11.42 46.03
CA ALA A 211 31.62 -11.42 44.68
C ALA A 211 32.22 -12.79 44.34
N SER A 212 32.09 -13.23 43.09
CA SER A 212 33.21 -13.76 42.29
C SER A 212 32.82 -13.94 40.81
N PRO A 213 33.79 -13.94 39.87
CA PRO A 213 33.57 -14.10 38.42
C PRO A 213 34.09 -15.45 37.87
N TRP A 214 34.28 -15.54 36.54
CA TRP A 214 34.82 -16.63 35.69
C TRP A 214 33.75 -17.43 34.90
N SER A 215 34.01 -18.04 33.73
CA SER A 215 34.92 -17.75 32.59
C SER A 215 34.54 -18.65 31.38
N PRO A 216 34.87 -18.30 30.11
CA PRO A 216 34.51 -19.05 28.88
C PRO A 216 35.70 -19.86 28.28
N PRO A 217 35.61 -20.49 27.07
CA PRO A 217 34.43 -20.82 26.25
C PRO A 217 34.11 -22.35 26.20
N PRO A 218 34.60 -23.26 25.31
CA PRO A 218 35.43 -23.16 24.10
C PRO A 218 34.64 -23.28 22.75
N ALA A 219 35.00 -24.19 21.83
CA ALA A 219 34.60 -24.23 20.42
C ALA A 219 34.39 -25.66 19.85
N GLY A 220 33.75 -25.77 18.67
CA GLY A 220 33.89 -26.90 17.72
C GLY A 220 32.62 -27.73 17.46
N GLY A 221 32.25 -27.94 16.19
CA GLY A 221 31.04 -28.70 15.84
C GLY A 221 30.60 -28.70 14.37
N SER A 222 31.50 -28.98 13.42
CA SER A 222 31.13 -29.12 12.00
C SER A 222 30.24 -30.34 11.77
N SER A 223 29.17 -30.23 10.96
CA SER A 223 28.42 -31.37 10.43
C SER A 223 27.74 -31.04 9.10
N GLN A 224 27.63 -32.06 8.24
CA GLN A 224 27.25 -31.91 6.83
C GLN A 224 25.74 -31.99 6.60
N ALA A 225 25.31 -31.54 5.42
CA ALA A 225 23.93 -31.66 4.96
C ALA A 225 23.52 -33.13 4.69
N SER A 226 22.24 -33.44 4.89
CA SER A 226 21.61 -34.62 4.30
C SER A 226 20.21 -34.24 3.82
N TRP A 227 20.06 -34.07 2.50
CA TRP A 227 18.76 -33.88 1.88
C TRP A 227 17.99 -35.20 1.88
N ARG A 228 16.74 -35.20 2.35
CA ARG A 228 15.82 -36.34 2.20
C ARG A 228 14.56 -35.90 1.45
N VAL A 229 14.33 -36.54 0.30
CA VAL A 229 13.12 -36.41 -0.49
C VAL A 229 12.06 -37.37 0.07
N PRO A 230 10.83 -36.92 0.40
CA PRO A 230 9.72 -37.82 0.70
C PRO A 230 9.17 -38.46 -0.57
N THR A 231 9.03 -39.80 -0.58
CA THR A 231 8.55 -40.60 -1.72
C THR A 231 7.02 -40.61 -1.80
N SER A 232 6.47 -40.67 -3.03
CA SER A 232 5.03 -40.85 -3.26
C SER A 232 4.53 -42.26 -2.90
N PRO A 233 3.36 -42.39 -2.24
CA PRO A 233 2.61 -43.65 -2.17
C PRO A 233 1.79 -43.92 -3.46
N PRO A 234 1.28 -45.16 -3.68
CA PRO A 234 1.03 -45.68 -5.03
C PRO A 234 -0.42 -45.54 -5.54
N MET A 235 -0.59 -45.82 -6.84
CA MET A 235 -1.89 -46.08 -7.47
C MET A 235 -2.42 -47.49 -7.15
N LEU A 236 -3.74 -47.66 -7.20
CA LEU A 236 -4.42 -48.93 -7.35
C LEU A 236 -5.43 -48.83 -8.52
N SER A 237 -5.57 -49.92 -9.27
CA SER A 237 -6.50 -50.06 -10.40
C SER A 237 -7.37 -51.28 -10.18
N ASP A 238 -8.68 -51.16 -10.48
CA ASP A 238 -9.50 -52.12 -11.23
C ASP A 238 -10.90 -51.51 -11.44
N GLN A 239 -11.52 -51.57 -12.62
CA GLN A 239 -12.37 -52.66 -13.16
C GLN A 239 -13.58 -53.06 -12.29
N ALA A 240 -14.81 -53.21 -12.81
CA ALA A 240 -15.36 -52.85 -14.13
C ALA A 240 -16.91 -52.89 -14.18
N LYS A 241 -17.49 -52.20 -15.18
CA LYS A 241 -18.79 -52.47 -15.88
C LYS A 241 -20.17 -52.26 -15.20
N THR A 242 -21.09 -51.79 -16.08
CA THR A 242 -22.56 -52.01 -16.16
C THR A 242 -23.53 -51.44 -15.11
N GLY A 243 -24.58 -50.74 -15.60
CA GLY A 243 -25.91 -50.70 -14.94
C GLY A 243 -26.53 -49.31 -14.71
N SER A 244 -27.28 -48.79 -15.69
CA SER A 244 -28.28 -47.70 -15.50
C SER A 244 -29.66 -48.29 -15.10
N PRO A 245 -30.72 -47.53 -14.73
CA PRO A 245 -30.84 -46.06 -14.70
C PRO A 245 -31.62 -45.46 -13.48
N THR A 246 -31.77 -44.12 -13.49
CA THR A 246 -32.87 -43.34 -12.87
C THR A 246 -32.94 -43.18 -11.34
N LYS A 247 -32.54 -42.00 -10.83
CA LYS A 247 -33.47 -41.00 -10.26
C LYS A 247 -32.75 -39.69 -9.91
N THR A 248 -33.39 -38.56 -10.20
CA THR A 248 -32.86 -37.20 -9.98
C THR A 248 -33.22 -36.68 -8.58
N PRO A 249 -32.25 -36.26 -7.76
CA PRO A 249 -32.45 -35.30 -6.68
C PRO A 249 -32.28 -33.86 -7.21
N ALA A 250 -33.00 -32.89 -6.64
CA ALA A 250 -32.85 -31.49 -7.02
C ALA A 250 -31.47 -30.93 -6.61
N PRO A 251 -30.88 -29.98 -7.37
CA PRO A 251 -29.64 -29.32 -6.97
C PRO A 251 -29.87 -28.47 -5.71
N VAL A 252 -29.02 -28.67 -4.70
CA VAL A 252 -28.96 -27.76 -3.55
C VAL A 252 -28.54 -26.38 -4.04
N ALA A 253 -29.26 -25.34 -3.60
CA ALA A 253 -28.98 -23.96 -3.98
C ALA A 253 -27.69 -23.46 -3.31
N THR A 254 -26.54 -23.69 -3.95
CA THR A 254 -25.26 -23.09 -3.55
C THR A 254 -25.32 -21.59 -3.78
N THR A 255 -25.59 -20.83 -2.72
CA THR A 255 -25.54 -19.37 -2.73
C THR A 255 -24.12 -18.88 -2.97
N THR A 256 -23.80 -18.59 -4.24
CA THR A 256 -22.56 -17.91 -4.62
C THR A 256 -22.51 -16.53 -3.98
N SER A 257 -21.64 -16.35 -2.98
CA SER A 257 -21.40 -15.05 -2.35
C SER A 257 -20.98 -14.01 -3.40
N SER A 258 -21.85 -13.03 -3.65
CA SER A 258 -21.57 -11.92 -4.55
C SER A 258 -20.41 -11.09 -4.01
N VAL A 259 -19.23 -11.21 -4.62
CA VAL A 259 -18.11 -10.29 -4.36
C VAL A 259 -18.46 -8.95 -4.97
N ASN A 260 -18.86 -7.99 -4.13
CA ASN A 260 -19.24 -6.64 -4.55
C ASN A 260 -18.08 -5.99 -5.34
N PRO A 261 -18.30 -5.51 -6.58
CA PRO A 261 -17.33 -4.64 -7.24
C PRO A 261 -17.24 -3.33 -6.46
N SER A 262 -16.04 -2.73 -6.43
CA SER A 262 -15.83 -1.44 -5.74
C SER A 262 -16.84 -0.40 -6.24
N PRO A 263 -17.60 0.27 -5.35
CA PRO A 263 -18.74 1.10 -5.74
C PRO A 263 -18.30 2.35 -6.51
N VAL A 264 -18.40 2.29 -7.84
CA VAL A 264 -18.15 3.42 -8.75
C VAL A 264 -19.18 4.52 -8.48
N ILE A 265 -18.73 5.62 -7.89
CA ILE A 265 -19.57 6.79 -7.61
C ILE A 265 -19.87 7.49 -8.93
N LYS A 266 -21.15 7.72 -9.26
CA LYS A 266 -21.50 8.41 -10.51
C LYS A 266 -21.06 9.86 -10.45
N ALA A 267 -20.54 10.43 -11.55
CA ALA A 267 -19.98 11.78 -11.56
C ALA A 267 -20.91 12.89 -10.99
N ALA A 268 -22.24 12.77 -11.19
CA ALA A 268 -23.23 13.68 -10.61
C ALA A 268 -23.39 13.51 -9.09
N GLU A 269 -23.35 12.28 -8.59
CA GLU A 269 -23.39 11.96 -7.15
C GLU A 269 -22.09 12.42 -6.46
N LEU A 270 -20.95 12.22 -7.13
CA LEU A 270 -19.64 12.71 -6.70
C LEU A 270 -19.64 14.24 -6.59
N LYS A 271 -20.10 14.96 -7.62
CA LYS A 271 -20.20 16.43 -7.58
C LYS A 271 -21.08 16.94 -6.43
N LYS A 272 -22.24 16.29 -6.16
CA LYS A 272 -23.08 16.61 -4.98
C LYS A 272 -22.29 16.44 -3.68
N LEU A 273 -21.52 15.35 -3.57
CA LEU A 273 -20.70 15.05 -2.40
C LEU A 273 -19.55 16.04 -2.22
N THR A 274 -18.84 16.42 -3.30
CA THR A 274 -17.82 17.49 -3.30
C THR A 274 -18.36 18.77 -2.68
N THR A 275 -19.49 19.28 -3.19
CA THR A 275 -20.10 20.52 -2.66
C THR A 275 -20.53 20.39 -1.21
N ALA A 276 -21.04 19.23 -0.79
CA ALA A 276 -21.47 18.99 0.58
C ALA A 276 -20.30 18.90 1.58
N VAL A 277 -19.21 18.22 1.21
CA VAL A 277 -17.98 18.09 2.03
C VAL A 277 -17.23 19.41 2.10
N LEU A 278 -17.14 20.15 1.00
CA LEU A 278 -16.57 21.49 0.96
C LEU A 278 -17.34 22.47 1.85
N LYS A 279 -18.68 22.43 1.81
CA LYS A 279 -19.54 23.26 2.68
C LYS A 279 -19.39 22.89 4.16
N GLU A 280 -19.29 21.60 4.48
CA GLU A 280 -18.96 21.14 5.84
C GLU A 280 -17.62 21.73 6.32
N LEU A 281 -16.55 21.54 5.54
CA LEU A 281 -15.21 21.97 5.94
C LEU A 281 -15.06 23.50 6.02
N ARG A 282 -15.69 24.25 5.11
CA ARG A 282 -15.78 25.72 5.19
C ARG A 282 -16.51 26.16 6.47
N ARG A 283 -17.67 25.58 6.78
CA ARG A 283 -18.40 25.86 8.03
C ARG A 283 -17.60 25.52 9.29
N ARG A 284 -16.86 24.41 9.30
CA ARG A 284 -16.01 24.05 10.44
C ARG A 284 -14.84 25.03 10.59
N LYS A 285 -14.23 25.50 9.49
CA LYS A 285 -13.22 26.59 9.50
C LYS A 285 -13.80 27.90 10.04
N GLU A 286 -14.97 28.33 9.55
CA GLU A 286 -15.68 29.54 9.98
C GLU A 286 -15.98 29.56 11.48
N LEU A 287 -16.31 28.40 12.06
CA LEU A 287 -16.57 28.25 13.50
C LEU A 287 -15.30 27.99 14.34
N ASN A 288 -14.11 27.99 13.74
CA ASN A 288 -12.83 27.62 14.35
C ASN A 288 -12.83 26.20 14.99
N LEU A 289 -13.42 25.22 14.29
CA LEU A 289 -13.59 23.84 14.76
C LEU A 289 -12.85 22.81 13.87
N ARG A 290 -12.31 21.78 14.52
CA ARG A 290 -11.84 20.55 13.85
C ARG A 290 -12.99 19.80 13.15
N PRO A 291 -12.72 18.95 12.14
CA PRO A 291 -13.71 18.05 11.55
C PRO A 291 -14.39 17.13 12.58
N ARG A 292 -15.66 16.80 12.32
CA ARG A 292 -16.52 16.01 13.20
C ARG A 292 -16.02 14.56 13.36
N HIS A 293 -16.43 13.88 14.43
CA HIS A 293 -16.14 12.45 14.63
C HIS A 293 -17.01 11.60 13.71
N TYR A 294 -16.48 10.46 13.28
CA TYR A 294 -17.24 9.49 12.49
C TYR A 294 -18.22 8.69 13.37
N ALA A 295 -19.21 9.38 13.93
CA ALA A 295 -20.33 8.79 14.65
C ALA A 295 -21.59 9.68 14.58
N LYS A 296 -22.75 9.06 14.80
CA LYS A 296 -24.05 9.75 14.90
C LYS A 296 -24.17 10.52 16.22
N CYS A 297 -24.81 11.69 16.16
CA CYS A 297 -25.25 12.40 17.35
C CYS A 297 -26.40 11.62 18.02
N ARG A 298 -26.38 11.48 19.35
CA ARG A 298 -27.48 10.82 20.10
C ARG A 298 -28.85 11.47 19.87
N ASN A 299 -28.86 12.77 19.56
CA ASN A 299 -30.09 13.54 19.34
C ASN A 299 -30.45 13.64 17.84
N GLU A 300 -29.68 13.01 16.93
CA GLU A 300 -29.80 13.07 15.46
C GLU A 300 -30.38 14.39 14.90
N THR A 301 -31.62 14.37 14.40
CA THR A 301 -32.32 15.49 13.77
C THR A 301 -32.84 16.54 14.76
N TRP A 302 -32.92 16.22 16.04
CA TRP A 302 -33.32 17.13 17.12
C TRP A 302 -32.14 17.96 17.63
N CYS A 303 -30.91 17.64 17.21
CA CYS A 303 -29.71 18.39 17.58
C CYS A 303 -29.62 19.73 16.85
N ARG A 304 -30.03 20.81 17.53
CA ARG A 304 -29.91 22.20 17.03
C ARG A 304 -28.55 22.86 17.26
N SER A 305 -27.56 22.12 17.78
CA SER A 305 -26.21 22.66 18.04
C SER A 305 -25.41 22.78 16.74
N GLU A 306 -25.08 24.01 16.37
CA GLU A 306 -24.27 24.34 15.19
C GLU A 306 -22.83 23.83 15.30
N THR A 307 -22.31 23.75 16.52
CA THR A 307 -20.94 23.33 16.84
C THR A 307 -20.79 21.82 17.04
N CYS A 308 -21.91 21.06 17.05
CA CYS A 308 -21.96 19.62 17.33
C CYS A 308 -20.84 18.83 16.62
N ASN A 309 -20.16 17.95 17.35
CA ASN A 309 -19.01 17.19 16.83
C ASN A 309 -19.39 15.85 16.16
N TYR A 310 -20.66 15.63 15.82
CA TYR A 310 -21.19 14.34 15.35
C TYR A 310 -22.16 14.52 14.17
N ALA A 311 -22.48 13.43 13.45
CA ALA A 311 -23.37 13.46 12.28
C ALA A 311 -24.86 13.43 12.64
N HIS A 312 -25.68 14.18 11.89
CA HIS A 312 -27.13 14.24 12.05
C HIS A 312 -27.82 13.45 10.91
N GLY A 313 -27.88 12.12 11.05
CA GLY A 313 -28.49 11.19 10.07
C GLY A 313 -27.52 10.61 9.03
N ASN A 314 -28.00 9.64 8.25
CA ASN A 314 -27.15 8.75 7.43
C ASN A 314 -26.42 9.44 6.26
N GLU A 315 -27.04 10.39 5.55
CA GLU A 315 -26.36 11.16 4.49
C GLU A 315 -25.31 12.10 5.10
N ASN A 316 -25.63 12.71 6.26
CA ASN A 316 -24.70 13.53 7.02
C ASN A 316 -23.49 12.70 7.52
N MET A 317 -23.71 11.43 7.86
CA MET A 317 -22.66 10.48 8.27
C MET A 317 -21.63 10.24 7.15
N LYS A 318 -22.08 10.14 5.90
CA LYS A 318 -21.19 10.04 4.73
C LYS A 318 -20.33 11.30 4.57
N ILE A 319 -20.95 12.48 4.62
CA ILE A 319 -20.24 13.77 4.50
C ILE A 319 -19.20 13.93 5.62
N VAL A 320 -19.56 13.63 6.87
CA VAL A 320 -18.64 13.68 8.02
C VAL A 320 -17.49 12.68 7.89
N GLY A 321 -17.77 11.45 7.44
CA GLY A 321 -16.73 10.44 7.19
C GLY A 321 -15.70 10.93 6.17
N VAL A 322 -16.17 11.43 5.03
CA VAL A 322 -15.29 11.94 3.95
C VAL A 322 -14.50 13.17 4.42
N ALA A 323 -15.15 14.14 5.08
CA ALA A 323 -14.47 15.31 5.65
C ALA A 323 -13.40 14.93 6.69
N ARG A 324 -13.64 13.89 7.50
CA ARG A 324 -12.67 13.38 8.48
C ARG A 324 -11.52 12.62 7.82
N ALA A 325 -11.81 11.78 6.82
CA ALA A 325 -10.80 11.04 6.07
C ALA A 325 -9.85 11.97 5.32
N ILE A 326 -10.35 13.05 4.71
CA ILE A 326 -9.52 14.11 4.10
C ILE A 326 -8.58 14.71 5.14
N ALA A 327 -9.10 15.19 6.27
CA ALA A 327 -8.31 15.93 7.26
C ALA A 327 -7.28 15.10 8.04
N LYS A 328 -7.50 13.78 8.12
CA LYS A 328 -6.59 12.80 8.71
C LYS A 328 -5.70 12.10 7.67
N GLY A 329 -5.93 12.34 6.38
CA GLY A 329 -5.21 11.72 5.27
C GLY A 329 -5.14 10.19 5.37
N GLY A 330 -4.00 9.63 4.95
CA GLY A 330 -3.75 8.19 4.95
C GLY A 330 -3.79 7.49 6.32
N ILE A 331 -3.91 8.22 7.43
CA ILE A 331 -3.96 7.62 8.79
C ILE A 331 -5.35 7.03 9.09
N TRP A 332 -6.44 7.68 8.63
CA TRP A 332 -7.79 7.35 9.08
C TRP A 332 -8.22 5.94 8.68
N LYS A 333 -8.55 5.11 9.68
CA LYS A 333 -8.98 3.71 9.53
C LYS A 333 -8.03 2.89 8.64
N SER A 334 -6.72 3.11 8.75
CA SER A 334 -5.71 2.42 7.92
C SER A 334 -4.96 1.30 8.63
N SER A 335 -4.84 1.33 9.95
CA SER A 335 -4.30 0.23 10.77
C SER A 335 -5.32 -0.23 11.82
N PRO A 336 -5.24 -1.49 12.30
CA PRO A 336 -5.98 -1.95 13.48
C PRO A 336 -5.67 -1.09 14.72
N CYS A 337 -6.59 -1.02 15.67
CA CYS A 337 -6.35 -0.33 16.93
C CYS A 337 -5.57 -1.20 17.92
N ASP A 338 -4.48 -0.64 18.42
CA ASP A 338 -3.60 -1.15 19.48
C ASP A 338 -4.28 -1.38 20.83
N LYS A 339 -5.44 -0.75 21.06
CA LYS A 339 -6.16 -0.75 22.35
C LYS A 339 -7.37 -1.69 22.39
N LEU A 340 -7.52 -2.58 21.41
CA LEU A 340 -8.58 -3.59 21.41
C LEU A 340 -8.39 -4.61 22.56
N PRO A 341 -9.48 -5.12 23.16
CA PRO A 341 -10.87 -4.73 22.94
C PRO A 341 -11.25 -3.41 23.64
N ASN A 342 -10.48 -2.97 24.64
CA ASN A 342 -10.82 -1.89 25.58
C ASN A 342 -10.59 -0.46 25.04
N CYS A 343 -10.84 -0.22 23.75
CA CYS A 343 -10.54 1.06 23.12
C CYS A 343 -11.57 2.13 23.55
N PRO A 344 -11.18 3.19 24.29
CA PRO A 344 -12.12 4.13 24.91
C PRO A 344 -12.83 5.03 23.90
N TYR A 345 -12.40 5.04 22.63
CA TYR A 345 -13.02 5.82 21.56
C TYR A 345 -14.07 5.03 20.78
N GLY A 346 -14.12 3.69 20.89
CA GLY A 346 -15.06 2.84 20.15
C GLY A 346 -15.09 3.16 18.65
N ALA A 347 -16.28 3.24 18.06
CA ALA A 347 -16.46 3.62 16.65
C ALA A 347 -15.87 5.00 16.27
N TRP A 348 -15.60 5.88 17.24
CA TRP A 348 -15.05 7.22 17.03
C TRP A 348 -13.52 7.21 16.84
N CYS A 349 -12.88 6.06 17.06
CA CYS A 349 -11.44 5.87 16.92
C CYS A 349 -11.00 6.09 15.47
N ASP A 350 -9.85 6.72 15.28
CA ASP A 350 -9.25 6.89 13.94
C ASP A 350 -8.53 5.60 13.44
N PHE A 351 -8.58 4.51 14.22
CA PHE A 351 -8.06 3.18 13.89
C PHE A 351 -9.18 2.14 13.69
N VAL A 352 -8.88 1.05 12.97
CA VAL A 352 -9.84 0.00 12.61
C VAL A 352 -10.13 -0.92 13.80
N HIS A 353 -11.41 -1.15 14.06
CA HIS A 353 -11.94 -2.13 15.01
C HIS A 353 -12.62 -3.29 14.27
N GLU A 354 -12.95 -4.38 14.98
CA GLU A 354 -13.58 -5.55 14.36
C GLU A 354 -15.02 -5.28 13.90
N ASP A 355 -15.78 -4.50 14.69
CA ASP A 355 -17.16 -4.07 14.40
C ASP A 355 -17.27 -2.97 13.31
N ASP A 356 -16.16 -2.45 12.79
CA ASP A 356 -16.20 -1.40 11.77
C ASP A 356 -16.76 -1.93 10.45
N ASN A 357 -17.71 -1.20 9.85
CA ASN A 357 -18.17 -1.50 8.49
C ASN A 357 -17.06 -1.16 7.47
N LYS A 358 -16.32 -2.20 7.06
CA LYS A 358 -15.17 -2.13 6.14
C LYS A 358 -15.56 -1.60 4.75
N GLU A 359 -16.75 -1.95 4.23
CA GLU A 359 -17.25 -1.41 2.95
C GLU A 359 -17.51 0.10 3.04
N ALA A 360 -18.13 0.56 4.13
CA ALA A 360 -18.38 1.98 4.36
C ALA A 360 -17.08 2.78 4.51
N ILE A 361 -16.08 2.24 5.21
CA ILE A 361 -14.74 2.84 5.30
C ILE A 361 -14.07 2.93 3.92
N LEU A 362 -14.13 1.85 3.12
CA LEU A 362 -13.55 1.84 1.77
C LEU A 362 -14.24 2.84 0.84
N TRP A 363 -15.58 2.94 0.91
CA TRP A 363 -16.34 3.97 0.17
C TRP A 363 -15.95 5.38 0.62
N ILE A 364 -15.83 5.63 1.92
CA ILE A 364 -15.40 6.93 2.47
C ILE A 364 -13.99 7.31 1.99
N LYS A 365 -13.03 6.38 2.05
CA LYS A 365 -11.66 6.62 1.56
C LYS A 365 -11.62 6.86 0.06
N THR A 366 -12.48 6.19 -0.71
CA THR A 366 -12.56 6.39 -2.17
C THR A 366 -13.17 7.75 -2.48
N ALA A 367 -14.33 8.07 -1.92
CA ALA A 367 -14.94 9.39 -2.04
C ALA A 367 -14.03 10.54 -1.59
N ALA A 368 -13.20 10.36 -0.55
CA ALA A 368 -12.22 11.35 -0.12
C ALA A 368 -11.12 11.61 -1.15
N ARG A 369 -10.61 10.55 -1.80
CA ARG A 369 -9.62 10.64 -2.88
C ARG A 369 -10.21 11.23 -4.15
N ASP A 370 -11.42 10.84 -4.51
CA ASP A 370 -12.06 11.24 -5.78
C ASP A 370 -12.43 12.74 -5.84
N ILE A 371 -12.58 13.40 -4.68
CA ILE A 371 -12.94 14.83 -4.60
C ILE A 371 -11.78 15.77 -4.27
N VAL A 372 -10.61 15.25 -3.87
CA VAL A 372 -9.41 16.04 -3.51
C VAL A 372 -8.34 15.86 -4.56
N ASP A 373 -7.77 16.96 -5.07
CA ASP A 373 -6.62 16.92 -5.96
C ASP A 373 -5.32 16.70 -5.17
N HIS A 374 -5.11 17.52 -4.14
CA HIS A 374 -3.99 17.41 -3.20
C HIS A 374 -4.25 18.14 -1.87
N THR A 375 -3.41 17.87 -0.87
CA THR A 375 -3.41 18.54 0.43
C THR A 375 -1.99 18.94 0.83
N TYR A 376 -1.83 20.09 1.49
CA TYR A 376 -0.52 20.58 1.97
C TYR A 376 -0.66 21.25 3.34
N VAL A 377 0.42 21.20 4.14
CA VAL A 377 0.46 21.88 5.44
C VAL A 377 0.72 23.37 5.22
N ALA A 378 -0.10 24.22 5.84
CA ALA A 378 0.08 25.66 5.94
C ALA A 378 0.16 26.08 7.41
N GLU A 379 0.59 27.31 7.68
CA GLU A 379 0.79 27.84 9.05
C GLU A 379 -0.43 27.68 9.96
N ASN A 380 -1.63 27.72 9.37
CA ASN A 380 -2.92 27.66 10.07
C ASN A 380 -3.68 26.33 9.87
N GLY A 381 -2.99 25.24 9.49
CA GLY A 381 -3.55 23.89 9.38
C GLY A 381 -3.38 23.24 8.00
N LEU A 382 -4.15 22.19 7.73
CA LEU A 382 -4.09 21.46 6.46
C LEU A 382 -4.89 22.21 5.39
N SER A 383 -4.21 22.75 4.37
CA SER A 383 -4.85 23.23 3.16
C SER A 383 -5.23 22.06 2.26
N VAL A 384 -6.40 22.14 1.63
CA VAL A 384 -6.98 21.11 0.76
C VAL A 384 -7.48 21.77 -0.52
N GLU A 385 -7.01 21.30 -1.66
CA GLU A 385 -7.50 21.68 -3.00
C GLU A 385 -8.39 20.56 -3.54
N PHE A 386 -9.63 20.89 -3.86
CA PHE A 386 -10.61 19.96 -4.41
C PHE A 386 -10.45 19.83 -5.93
N THR A 387 -10.94 18.73 -6.50
CA THR A 387 -10.98 18.52 -7.96
C THR A 387 -11.90 19.50 -8.71
N SER A 388 -12.60 20.40 -8.01
CA SER A 388 -13.29 21.57 -8.58
C SER A 388 -12.43 22.83 -8.69
N GLY A 389 -11.20 22.84 -8.16
CA GLY A 389 -10.37 24.04 -7.98
C GLY A 389 -10.72 24.85 -6.72
N ASP A 390 -11.71 24.44 -5.93
CA ASP A 390 -12.00 25.03 -4.62
C ASP A 390 -10.91 24.70 -3.60
N THR A 391 -10.53 25.67 -2.77
CA THR A 391 -9.66 25.44 -1.61
C THR A 391 -10.38 25.65 -0.27
N VAL A 392 -9.86 25.01 0.78
CA VAL A 392 -10.21 25.23 2.19
C VAL A 392 -9.01 24.91 3.10
N THR A 393 -8.93 25.53 4.27
CA THR A 393 -7.93 25.18 5.30
C THR A 393 -8.63 24.53 6.50
N ILE A 394 -8.11 23.41 6.97
CA ILE A 394 -8.72 22.58 8.01
C ILE A 394 -7.81 22.57 9.24
N LEU A 395 -8.41 22.82 10.40
CA LEU A 395 -7.75 22.67 11.70
C LEU A 395 -7.54 21.17 11.98
N GLN A 396 -6.28 20.74 12.12
CA GLN A 396 -5.90 19.34 12.42
C GLN A 396 -6.01 19.01 13.90
#